data_AF-A0A949Y036-F1
#
_entry.id   AF-A0A949Y036-F1
#
_cell.length_a   1.000
_cell.length_b   1.000
_cell.length_c   1.000
_cell.angle_alpha   90.00
_cell.angle_beta   90.00
_cell.angle_gamma   90.00
#
_symmetry.space_group_name_H-M   'P 1'
#
loop_
_entity.id
_entity.type
_entity.pdbx_description
1 polymer ?
#
loop_
_entity_poly.entity_id
_entity_poly.type
_entity_poly.pdbx_seq_one_letter_code
_entity_poly.pdbx_strand_id
1 'polypeptide(L)' 'MIALTEAPIDHAALTERVRSRNAGAVCTFLGTVREMTGDRRTASLDYEAYPEMALKTMAELEAEAHRRWPILDA' A
#
# COMPACT_ATOMS: atom_id res chain seq x y z
N MET A 1 -1.01 -6.19 -7.60
CA MET A 1 -0.06 -5.21 -8.21
C MET A 1 0.79 -4.61 -7.10
N ILE A 2 2.12 -4.68 -7.23
CA ILE A 2 3.05 -4.22 -6.20
C ILE A 2 4.10 -3.33 -6.87
N ALA A 3 4.38 -2.17 -6.28
CA ALA A 3 5.37 -1.23 -6.79
C ALA A 3 6.02 -0.43 -5.66
N LEU A 4 7.24 0.05 -5.92
CA LEU A 4 7.94 1.06 -5.13
C LEU A 4 8.12 2.30 -6.00
N THR A 5 8.03 3.49 -5.40
CA THR A 5 8.14 4.76 -6.12
C THR A 5 8.74 5.83 -5.23
N GLU A 6 9.52 6.73 -5.83
CA GLU A 6 9.98 7.97 -5.20
C GLU A 6 9.03 9.15 -5.48
N ALA A 7 8.13 8.99 -6.47
CA ALA A 7 7.09 9.97 -6.77
C ALA A 7 5.91 9.88 -5.78
N PRO A 8 5.15 10.98 -5.58
CA PRO A 8 3.93 10.96 -4.78
C PRO A 8 2.95 9.87 -5.21
N ILE A 9 2.36 9.17 -4.23
CA ILE A 9 1.41 8.09 -4.48
C ILE A 9 0.03 8.66 -4.83
N ASP A 10 -0.44 8.37 -6.03
CA ASP A 10 -1.82 8.66 -6.46
C ASP A 10 -2.78 7.57 -5.95
N HIS A 11 -3.22 7.73 -4.70
CA HIS A 11 -4.15 6.79 -4.05
C HIS A 11 -5.54 6.76 -4.70
N ALA A 12 -5.96 7.83 -5.39
CA ALA A 12 -7.24 7.87 -6.09
C ALA A 12 -7.20 6.97 -7.33
N ALA A 13 -6.12 7.07 -8.13
CA ALA A 13 -5.90 6.19 -9.27
C ALA A 13 -5.80 4.70 -8.86
N LEU A 14 -5.16 4.40 -7.71
CA LEU A 14 -5.10 3.05 -7.17
C LEU A 14 -6.48 2.52 -6.76
N THR A 15 -7.30 3.36 -6.13
CA THR A 15 -8.68 3.01 -5.74
C THR A 15 -9.54 2.65 -6.94
N GLU A 16 -9.47 3.44 -8.02
CA GLU A 16 -10.23 3.16 -9.24
C GLU A 16 -9.72 1.92 -9.97
N ARG A 17 -8.41 1.65 -9.91
CA ARG A 17 -7.82 0.47 -10.56
C ARG A 17 -8.32 -0.85 -9.99
N VAL A 18 -8.67 -0.90 -8.70
CA VAL A 18 -9.16 -2.12 -8.03
C VAL A 18 -10.69 -2.19 -7.94
N ARG A 19 -11.39 -1.19 -8.49
CA ARG A 19 -12.86 -1.19 -8.50
C ARG A 19 -13.37 -2.32 -9.40
N SER A 20 -14.34 -3.07 -8.90
CA SER A 20 -15.00 -4.13 -9.66
C SER A 20 -16.52 -4.05 -9.54
N ARG A 21 -17.24 -4.45 -10.59
CA ARG A 21 -18.71 -4.58 -10.54
C ARG A 21 -19.16 -5.69 -9.57
N ASN A 22 -18.25 -6.58 -9.21
CA ASN A 22 -18.48 -7.67 -8.26
C ASN A 22 -18.11 -7.31 -6.82
N ALA A 23 -17.63 -6.07 -6.57
CA ALA A 23 -17.26 -5.59 -5.24
C ALA A 23 -18.14 -4.39 -4.83
N GLY A 24 -18.70 -4.45 -3.63
CA GLY A 24 -19.54 -3.36 -3.08
C GLY A 24 -18.74 -2.20 -2.48
N ALA A 25 -17.45 -2.39 -2.18
CA ALA A 25 -16.59 -1.39 -1.58
C ALA A 25 -15.11 -1.65 -1.91
N VAL A 26 -14.30 -0.59 -1.85
CA VAL A 26 -12.83 -0.66 -1.80
C VAL A 26 -12.40 -0.20 -0.42
N CYS A 27 -11.55 -0.98 0.25
CA CYS A 27 -10.96 -0.62 1.53
C CYS A 27 -9.48 -0.30 1.33
N THR A 28 -9.07 0.90 1.70
CA THR A 28 -7.69 1.38 1.53
C THR A 28 -7.11 1.74 2.89
N PHE A 29 -5.98 1.15 3.23
CA PHE A 29 -5.14 1.63 4.31
C PHE A 29 -4.08 2.59 3.74
N LEU A 30 -4.14 3.87 4.12
CA LEU A 30 -3.23 4.91 3.67
C LEU A 30 -2.37 5.39 4.84
N GLY A 31 -1.10 4.98 4.86
CA GLY A 31 -0.13 5.46 5.85
C GLY A 31 0.40 6.85 5.49
N THR A 32 0.24 7.82 6.38
CA THR A 32 0.75 9.19 6.22
C THR A 32 1.75 9.54 7.31
N VAL A 33 2.77 10.33 6.99
CA VAL A 33 3.71 10.86 7.99
C VAL A 33 2.96 11.79 8.94
N ARG A 34 3.09 11.53 10.25
CA ARG A 34 2.47 12.35 11.29
C ARG A 34 3.42 13.47 11.70
N GLU A 35 2.87 14.64 11.99
CA GLU A 35 3.66 15.80 12.43
C GLU A 35 4.24 15.62 13.84
N MET A 36 3.54 14.95 14.75
CA MET A 36 3.97 14.80 16.15
C MET A 36 4.22 13.33 16.52
N THR A 37 5.37 13.05 17.13
CA THR A 37 5.72 11.73 17.68
C THR A 37 6.15 11.89 19.14
N GLY A 38 5.23 11.64 20.06
CA GLY A 38 5.36 12.06 21.45
C GLY A 38 5.47 13.58 21.52
N ASP A 39 6.46 14.08 22.26
CA ASP A 39 6.68 15.52 22.45
C ASP A 39 7.53 16.16 21.35
N ARG A 40 7.91 15.41 20.30
CA ARG A 40 8.78 15.87 19.22
C ARG A 40 8.01 16.08 17.92
N ARG A 41 8.33 17.18 17.23
CA ARG A 41 7.84 17.48 15.87
C ARG A 41 8.72 16.81 14.82
N THR A 42 8.11 16.04 13.94
CA THR A 42 8.74 15.40 12.78
C THR A 42 8.73 16.38 11.61
N ALA A 43 9.91 16.69 11.05
CA ALA A 43 10.02 17.52 9.85
C ALA A 43 9.74 16.71 8.58
N SER A 44 10.34 15.53 8.46
CA SER A 44 10.16 14.57 7.36
C SER A 44 10.58 13.17 7.82
N LEU A 45 10.28 12.17 6.98
CA LEU A 45 10.85 10.84 7.06
C LEU A 45 11.47 10.49 5.71
N ASP A 46 12.70 9.98 5.75
CA ASP A 46 13.36 9.39 4.59
C ASP A 46 13.12 7.88 4.60
N TYR A 47 12.75 7.34 3.45
CA TYR A 47 12.45 5.92 3.27
C TYR A 47 13.53 5.27 2.41
N GLU A 48 14.04 4.13 2.88
CA GLU A 48 14.97 3.29 2.14
C GLU A 48 14.43 1.85 2.12
N ALA A 49 14.71 1.14 1.04
CA ALA A 49 14.37 -0.27 0.91
C ALA A 49 15.43 -0.98 0.05
N TYR A 50 15.64 -2.28 0.30
CA TYR A 50 16.24 -3.16 -0.67
C TYR A 50 15.15 -3.60 -1.66
N PRO A 51 15.08 -3.04 -2.89
CA PRO A 51 13.86 -3.11 -3.69
C PRO A 51 13.45 -4.53 -4.07
N GLU A 52 14.42 -5.36 -4.47
CA GLU A 52 14.17 -6.74 -4.88
C GLU A 52 13.54 -7.57 -3.75
N MET A 53 14.10 -7.47 -2.55
CA MET A 53 13.58 -8.17 -1.38
C MET A 53 12.22 -7.60 -0.95
N ALA A 54 12.04 -6.28 -0.96
CA ALA A 54 10.79 -5.65 -0.58
C ALA A 54 9.63 -6.05 -1.52
N LEU A 55 9.86 -6.04 -2.84
CA LEU A 55 8.88 -6.48 -3.84
C LEU A 55 8.53 -7.96 -3.66
N LYS A 56 9.52 -8.82 -3.41
CA LYS A 56 9.30 -10.24 -3.14
C LYS A 56 8.44 -10.47 -1.90
N THR A 57 8.79 -9.83 -0.77
CA THR A 57 8.06 -9.98 0.49
C THR A 57 6.62 -9.47 0.37
N MET A 58 6.39 -8.36 -0.35
CA MET A 58 5.04 -7.86 -0.61
C MET A 58 4.22 -8.84 -1.46
N ALA A 59 4.83 -9.53 -2.43
CA ALA A 59 4.15 -10.52 -3.26
C ALA A 59 3.77 -11.77 -2.44
N GLU A 60 4.61 -12.17 -1.49
CA GLU A 60 4.31 -13.26 -0.56
C GLU A 60 3.09 -12.92 0.32
N LEU A 61 2.98 -11.67 0.79
CA LEU A 61 1.83 -11.17 1.56
C LEU A 61 0.55 -11.09 0.72
N GLU A 62 0.61 -10.59 -0.52
CA GLU A 62 -0.50 -10.59 -1.47
C GLU A 62 -1.02 -12.03 -1.67
N ALA A 63 -0.11 -12.96 -1.98
CA ALA A 63 -0.46 -14.37 -2.14
C ALA A 63 -1.05 -14.99 -0.86
N GLU A 64 -0.57 -14.62 0.33
CA GLU A 64 -1.16 -15.06 1.60
C GLU A 64 -2.59 -14.52 1.75
N ALA A 65 -2.82 -13.26 1.41
CA ALA A 65 -4.14 -12.66 1.49
C ALA A 65 -5.15 -13.38 0.57
N HIS A 66 -4.76 -13.70 -0.66
CA HIS A 66 -5.60 -14.50 -1.58
C HIS A 66 -5.83 -15.94 -1.11
N ARG A 67 -4.90 -16.54 -0.34
CA ARG A 67 -5.12 -17.86 0.29
C ARG A 67 -6.11 -17.80 1.45
N ARG A 68 -6.14 -16.69 2.19
CA ARG A 68 -6.93 -16.53 3.42
C ARG A 68 -8.33 -15.99 3.17
N TRP A 69 -8.49 -15.16 2.15
CA TRP A 69 -9.76 -14.49 1.83
C TRP A 69 -10.07 -14.58 0.33
N PRO A 70 -11.36 -14.61 -0.05
CA PRO A 70 -11.78 -14.59 -1.44
C PRO A 70 -11.64 -13.18 -2.03
N ILE A 71 -10.41 -12.73 -2.23
CA ILE A 71 -10.09 -11.43 -2.83
C ILE A 71 -10.24 -11.55 -4.35
N LEU A 72 -10.93 -10.57 -4.94
CA LEU A 72 -11.04 -10.47 -6.39
C LEU A 72 -9.69 -10.04 -6.96
N ASP A 73 -9.24 -10.71 -8.02
CA ASP A 73 -8.10 -10.23 -8.80
C ASP A 73 -8.49 -8.91 -9.47
N ALA A 74 -7.56 -7.95 -9.44
CA ALA A 74 -7.71 -6.63 -10.08
C ALA A 74 -7.33 -6.70 -11.56
#